data_AF-A0ABD7PE68-F1
#
_entry.id   AF-A0ABD7PE68-F1
#
_cell.length_a   1.000
_cell.length_b   1.000
_cell.length_c   1.000
_cell.angle_alpha   90.00
_cell.angle_beta   90.00
_cell.angle_gamma   90.00
#
_symmetry.space_group_name_H-M   'P 1'
#
loop_
_entity.id
_entity.type
_entity.pdbx_description
1 polymer ?
#
loop_
_entity_poly.entity_id
_entity_poly.type
_entity_poly.pdbx_seq_one_letter_code
_entity_poly.pdbx_strand_id
1 'polypeptide(L)'
;MNKTISPLSFLPQRMVHQTCFLLSAGPTRQGLRLIWPSRTSKPLLNALRKGGTQSALFMRDLSPVPEQTIASPRMTRNSLTVFMIKPATLDRVIQATLRTAETARAADGNLRYDFFQDISEPQRLAIFQRWESSDALESWRHQDPVKVYEAFLTDSREAPAGPLWRPVKDIGR
;
A
#
# COMPACT_ATOMS: atom_id res chain seq x y z
N MET A 1 23.42 -47.36 -16.33
CA MET A 1 23.61 -46.23 -15.40
C MET A 1 24.26 -45.09 -16.15
N ASN A 2 23.53 -44.00 -16.41
CA ASN A 2 23.98 -42.60 -16.36
C ASN A 2 22.89 -41.72 -17.00
N LYS A 3 22.19 -40.96 -16.15
CA LYS A 3 21.22 -39.93 -16.55
C LYS A 3 21.98 -38.63 -16.76
N THR A 4 21.99 -38.11 -17.97
CA THR A 4 22.42 -36.74 -18.28
C THR A 4 21.22 -35.82 -18.13
N ILE A 5 21.24 -34.99 -17.08
CA ILE A 5 20.22 -33.95 -16.84
C ILE A 5 20.65 -32.70 -17.61
N SER A 6 19.76 -32.20 -18.48
CA SER A 6 19.93 -30.91 -19.15
C SER A 6 19.67 -29.77 -18.17
N PRO A 7 20.47 -28.68 -18.17
CA PRO A 7 20.20 -27.54 -17.32
C PRO A 7 19.00 -26.75 -17.88
N LEU A 8 17.93 -26.67 -17.08
CA LEU A 8 16.84 -25.74 -17.31
C LEU A 8 17.39 -24.31 -17.38
N SER A 9 17.06 -23.63 -18.46
CA SER A 9 17.25 -22.21 -18.68
C SER A 9 16.63 -21.42 -17.52
N PHE A 10 17.48 -20.73 -16.76
CA PHE A 10 17.09 -19.72 -15.80
C PHE A 10 16.43 -18.54 -16.55
N LEU A 11 15.10 -18.46 -16.50
CA LEU A 11 14.39 -17.22 -16.80
C LEU A 11 14.69 -16.21 -15.67
N PRO A 12 15.05 -14.95 -15.97
CA PRO A 12 15.24 -13.95 -14.93
C PRO A 12 13.90 -13.67 -14.26
N GLN A 13 13.81 -13.96 -12.97
CA GLN A 13 12.69 -13.50 -12.15
C GLN A 13 12.63 -11.98 -12.24
N ARG A 14 11.56 -11.44 -12.86
CA ARG A 14 11.21 -10.03 -12.72
C ARG A 14 11.09 -9.77 -11.22
N MET A 15 11.98 -8.93 -10.69
CA MET A 15 11.94 -8.43 -9.32
C MET A 15 10.58 -7.76 -9.11
N VAL A 16 9.66 -8.45 -8.45
CA VAL A 16 8.42 -7.86 -7.95
C VAL A 16 8.83 -6.93 -6.82
N HIS A 17 8.55 -5.63 -6.94
CA HIS A 17 8.68 -4.71 -5.82
C HIS A 17 7.72 -5.17 -4.72
N GLN A 18 8.27 -5.81 -3.69
CA GLN A 18 7.55 -6.27 -2.51
C GLN A 18 7.71 -5.21 -1.41
N THR A 19 6.59 -4.77 -0.85
CA THR A 19 6.56 -3.82 0.27
C THR A 19 5.97 -4.52 1.48
N CYS A 20 6.64 -4.40 2.64
CA CYS A 20 6.20 -4.98 3.90
C CYS A 20 5.59 -3.89 4.79
N PHE A 21 4.37 -4.11 5.26
CA PHE A 21 3.73 -3.24 6.24
C PHE A 21 3.72 -3.94 7.60
N LEU A 22 4.29 -3.32 8.65
CA LEU A 22 4.24 -3.85 10.01
C LEU A 22 3.12 -3.17 10.81
N LEU A 23 2.06 -3.94 11.08
CA LEU A 23 0.97 -3.55 11.96
C LEU A 23 1.29 -3.99 13.39
N SER A 24 1.44 -3.04 14.32
CA SER A 24 1.61 -3.33 15.75
C SER A 24 0.33 -2.99 16.51
N ALA A 25 -0.35 -4.00 17.04
CA ALA A 25 -1.42 -3.83 18.02
C ALA A 25 -0.82 -3.83 19.43
N GLY A 26 -0.69 -2.66 20.06
CA GLY A 26 -0.29 -2.51 21.46
C GLY A 26 -1.37 -1.78 22.28
N PRO A 27 -1.44 -1.99 23.60
CA PRO A 27 -2.55 -1.50 24.44
C PRO A 27 -2.65 0.02 24.58
N THR A 28 -1.64 0.80 24.17
CA THR A 28 -1.61 2.26 24.38
C THR A 28 -1.30 3.11 23.16
N ARG A 29 -1.21 2.53 21.96
CA ARG A 29 -1.28 3.23 20.66
C ARG A 29 -1.18 2.17 19.56
N GLN A 30 -2.21 2.02 18.74
CA GLN A 30 -2.08 1.31 17.47
C GLN A 30 -1.19 2.15 16.56
N GLY A 31 0.06 1.73 16.37
CA GLY A 31 1.02 2.41 15.52
C GLY A 31 1.36 1.50 14.34
N LEU A 32 0.90 1.87 13.14
CA LEU A 32 1.36 1.22 11.91
C LEU A 32 2.69 1.83 11.51
N ARG A 33 3.74 0.99 11.42
CA ARG A 33 5.02 1.40 10.85
C ARG A 33 5.12 0.84 9.44
N LEU A 34 5.19 1.75 8.49
CA LEU A 34 5.67 1.46 7.14
C LEU A 34 7.18 1.23 7.23
N ILE A 35 7.63 0.02 6.95
CA ILE A 35 9.05 -0.27 6.73
C ILE A 35 9.24 -0.44 5.24
N TRP A 36 9.83 0.57 4.60
CA TRP A 36 10.32 0.41 3.24
C TRP A 36 11.48 -0.58 3.26
N PRO A 37 11.42 -1.72 2.55
CA PRO A 37 12.58 -2.58 2.42
C PRO A 37 13.58 -1.85 1.52
N SER A 38 14.47 -1.06 2.12
CA SER A 38 15.76 -0.81 1.49
C SER A 38 16.45 -2.16 1.29
N ARG A 39 17.19 -2.28 0.18
CA ARG A 39 17.70 -3.51 -0.45
C ARG A 39 18.54 -4.43 0.45
N THR A 40 18.72 -4.11 1.73
CA THR A 40 19.40 -4.94 2.72
C THR A 40 18.81 -4.68 4.10
N SER A 41 17.94 -5.55 4.64
CA SER A 41 17.67 -5.48 6.07
C SER A 41 17.38 -6.85 6.72
N LYS A 42 18.47 -7.56 7.05
CA LYS A 42 18.54 -8.60 8.10
C LYS A 42 17.89 -8.24 9.47
N PRO A 43 17.67 -6.97 9.88
CA PRO A 43 16.99 -6.64 11.15
C PRO A 43 15.50 -7.01 11.21
N LEU A 44 14.83 -7.23 10.07
CA LEU A 44 13.39 -7.46 10.02
C LEU A 44 12.97 -8.76 10.75
N LEU A 45 13.86 -9.74 10.84
CA LEU A 45 13.66 -10.99 11.58
C LEU A 45 13.75 -10.82 13.11
N ASN A 46 14.53 -9.86 13.62
CA ASN A 46 14.76 -9.72 15.06
C ASN A 46 13.64 -8.94 15.78
N ALA A 47 12.90 -8.07 15.08
CA ALA A 47 11.80 -7.31 15.66
C ALA A 47 10.57 -8.19 15.97
N LEU A 48 10.39 -9.30 15.24
CA LEU A 48 9.32 -10.27 15.44
C LEU A 48 9.41 -11.03 16.79
N ARG A 49 10.51 -10.90 17.53
CA ARG A 49 10.80 -11.69 18.74
C ARG A 49 10.35 -11.06 20.07
N LYS A 50 9.85 -9.82 20.07
CA LYS A 50 9.39 -9.15 21.31
C LYS A 50 7.86 -9.13 21.42
N GLY A 51 7.27 -10.30 21.69
CA GLY A 51 6.06 -10.50 22.52
C GLY A 51 4.74 -9.77 22.17
N GLY A 52 4.68 -8.98 21.11
CA GLY A 52 3.43 -8.46 20.55
C GLY A 52 3.15 -9.13 19.22
N THR A 53 1.90 -9.49 18.95
CA THR A 53 1.48 -10.02 17.64
C THR A 53 1.59 -8.92 16.59
N GLN A 54 2.79 -8.73 16.03
CA GLN A 54 2.98 -7.93 14.84
C GLN A 54 2.56 -8.77 13.64
N SER A 55 1.50 -8.37 12.97
CA SER A 55 1.11 -8.97 11.69
C SER A 55 1.80 -8.18 10.58
N ALA A 56 2.58 -8.88 9.76
CA ALA A 56 3.20 -8.31 8.57
C ALA A 56 2.28 -8.57 7.36
N LEU A 57 1.96 -7.52 6.59
CA LEU A 57 1.33 -7.66 5.29
C LEU A 57 2.41 -7.58 4.21
N PHE A 58 2.47 -8.60 3.36
CA PHE A 58 3.34 -8.65 2.20
C PHE A 58 2.53 -8.25 0.97
N MET A 59 2.86 -7.10 0.40
CA MET A 59 2.08 -6.55 -0.69
C MET A 59 2.93 -6.35 -1.93
N ARG A 60 2.35 -6.64 -3.10
CA ARG A 60 2.86 -6.31 -4.42
C ARG A 60 2.43 -4.89 -4.78
N ASP A 61 3.38 -4.08 -5.22
CA ASP A 61 3.10 -2.77 -5.82
C ASP A 61 2.44 -2.96 -7.21
N LEU A 62 1.24 -2.41 -7.36
CA LEU A 62 0.48 -2.42 -8.62
C LEU A 62 0.71 -1.16 -9.46
N SER A 63 1.37 -0.16 -8.90
CA SER A 63 1.55 1.17 -9.51
C SER A 63 2.97 1.71 -9.32
N PRO A 64 4.03 0.93 -9.62
CA PRO A 64 5.38 1.33 -9.27
C PRO A 64 5.81 2.60 -10.00
N VAL A 65 6.34 3.55 -9.25
CA VAL A 65 6.94 4.79 -9.77
C VAL A 65 8.31 5.01 -9.14
N PRO A 66 9.21 5.78 -9.79
CA PRO A 66 10.48 6.15 -9.19
C PRO A 66 10.28 6.84 -7.84
N GLU A 67 11.19 6.57 -6.91
CA GLU A 67 11.14 7.20 -5.59
C GLU A 67 11.49 8.69 -5.69
N GLN A 68 10.64 9.54 -5.12
CA GLN A 68 10.86 10.98 -5.05
C GLN A 68 11.47 11.36 -3.70
N THR A 69 12.48 12.23 -3.72
CA THR A 69 13.02 12.83 -2.49
C THR A 69 12.01 13.80 -1.89
N ILE A 70 11.65 13.58 -0.62
CA ILE A 70 10.72 14.43 0.10
C ILE A 70 11.51 15.39 0.99
N ALA A 71 11.51 16.67 0.65
CA ALA A 71 12.31 17.69 1.33
C ALA A 71 11.93 17.86 2.81
N SER A 72 10.63 17.77 3.15
CA SER A 72 10.14 17.98 4.51
C SER A 72 9.11 16.93 4.92
N PRO A 73 9.52 15.67 5.20
CA PRO A 73 8.59 14.56 5.45
C PRO A 73 7.62 14.83 6.61
N ARG A 74 8.04 15.56 7.65
CA ARG A 74 7.21 15.88 8.82
C ARG A 74 6.03 16.79 8.49
N MET A 75 6.14 17.60 7.45
CA MET A 75 5.10 18.54 7.03
C MET A 75 4.02 17.88 6.17
N THR A 76 4.35 16.74 5.58
CA THR A 76 3.45 16.04 4.65
C THR A 76 2.23 15.44 5.33
N ARG A 77 1.11 15.35 4.62
CA ARG A 77 -0.07 14.59 5.05
C ARG A 77 -0.03 13.19 4.45
N ASN A 78 0.16 12.20 5.31
CA ASN A 78 0.29 10.80 4.92
C ASN A 78 -0.95 10.01 5.32
N SER A 79 -1.38 9.07 4.49
CA SER A 79 -2.34 8.05 4.92
C SER A 79 -2.08 6.71 4.25
N LEU A 80 -2.36 5.63 4.98
CA LEU A 80 -2.52 4.29 4.44
C LEU A 80 -3.95 3.84 4.70
N THR A 81 -4.63 3.38 3.66
CA THR A 81 -5.94 2.76 3.78
C THR A 81 -5.86 1.34 3.24
N VAL A 82 -6.27 0.37 4.05
CA VAL A 82 -6.36 -1.05 3.67
C VAL A 82 -7.83 -1.43 3.60
N PHE A 83 -8.22 -2.20 2.59
CA PHE A 83 -9.61 -2.58 2.36
C PHE A 83 -9.71 -3.96 1.71
N MET A 84 -10.77 -4.70 2.04
CA MET A 84 -11.17 -5.92 1.32
C MET A 84 -12.21 -5.57 0.28
N ILE A 85 -12.02 -6.08 -0.94
CA ILE A 85 -12.91 -5.85 -2.07
C ILE A 85 -13.69 -7.11 -2.40
N LYS A 86 -14.99 -6.95 -2.65
CA LYS A 86 -15.85 -8.04 -3.12
C LYS A 86 -15.24 -8.68 -4.37
N PRO A 87 -15.15 -10.02 -4.46
CA PRO A 87 -14.54 -10.68 -5.62
C PRO A 87 -15.14 -10.22 -6.97
N ALA A 88 -16.46 -9.97 -7.01
CA ALA A 88 -17.16 -9.56 -8.23
C ALA A 88 -16.75 -8.18 -8.78
N THR A 89 -16.15 -7.31 -7.96
CA THR A 89 -15.75 -5.95 -8.36
C THR A 89 -14.23 -5.75 -8.36
N LEU A 90 -13.44 -6.75 -7.97
CA LEU A 90 -11.98 -6.65 -7.78
C LEU A 90 -11.25 -6.03 -8.98
N ASP A 91 -11.43 -6.58 -10.18
CA ASP A 91 -10.75 -6.08 -11.37
C ASP A 91 -11.14 -4.64 -11.70
N ARG A 92 -12.41 -4.29 -11.52
CA ARG A 92 -12.91 -2.93 -11.77
C ARG A 92 -12.32 -1.94 -10.76
N VAL A 93 -12.20 -2.35 -9.49
CA VAL A 93 -11.54 -1.55 -8.46
C VAL A 93 -10.07 -1.34 -8.81
N ILE A 94 -9.34 -2.39 -9.16
CA ILE A 94 -7.93 -2.27 -9.55
C ILE A 94 -7.76 -1.26 -10.69
N GLN A 95 -8.54 -1.39 -11.76
CA GLN A 95 -8.45 -0.49 -12.91
C GLN A 95 -8.85 0.95 -12.56
N ALA A 96 -9.88 1.15 -11.74
CA ALA A 96 -10.28 2.49 -11.30
C ALA A 96 -9.21 3.13 -10.42
N THR A 97 -8.65 2.39 -9.46
CA THR A 97 -7.61 2.89 -8.56
C THR A 97 -6.32 3.24 -9.30
N LEU A 98 -5.92 2.46 -10.32
CA LEU A 98 -4.75 2.78 -11.14
C LEU A 98 -4.93 4.13 -11.87
N ARG A 99 -6.08 4.37 -12.49
CA ARG A 99 -6.39 5.67 -13.13
C ARG A 99 -6.42 6.82 -12.13
N THR A 100 -7.01 6.59 -10.95
CA THR A 100 -7.03 7.58 -9.87
C THR A 100 -5.60 7.87 -9.39
N ALA A 101 -4.73 6.87 -9.29
CA ALA A 101 -3.34 7.06 -8.87
C ALA A 101 -2.56 7.92 -9.87
N GLU A 102 -2.73 7.69 -11.17
CA GLU A 102 -2.15 8.53 -12.22
C GLU A 102 -2.61 9.99 -12.12
N THR A 103 -3.92 10.19 -11.96
CA THR A 103 -4.51 11.53 -11.85
C THR A 103 -4.08 12.23 -10.56
N ALA A 104 -4.01 11.49 -9.45
CA ALA A 104 -3.58 12.02 -8.16
C ALA A 104 -2.12 12.49 -8.22
N ARG A 105 -1.23 11.74 -8.87
CA ARG A 105 0.19 12.11 -9.02
C ARG A 105 0.41 13.36 -9.88
N ALA A 106 -0.53 13.65 -10.77
CA ALA A 106 -0.53 14.87 -11.56
C ALA A 106 -1.17 16.06 -10.83
N ALA A 107 -1.81 15.84 -9.68
CA ALA A 107 -2.47 16.89 -8.92
C ALA A 107 -1.47 17.70 -8.08
N ASP A 108 -1.75 18.99 -7.94
CA ASP A 108 -0.92 19.90 -7.16
C ASP A 108 -0.75 19.42 -5.71
N GLY A 109 0.50 19.40 -5.26
CA GLY A 109 0.88 18.98 -3.91
C GLY A 109 0.82 17.47 -3.66
N ASN A 110 0.55 16.63 -4.67
CA ASN A 110 0.75 15.19 -4.51
C ASN A 110 2.24 14.86 -4.60
N LEU A 111 2.75 14.15 -3.60
CA LEU A 111 4.14 13.67 -3.57
C LEU A 111 4.21 12.16 -3.78
N ARG A 112 3.12 11.45 -3.45
CA ARG A 112 3.02 10.02 -3.63
C ARG A 112 1.58 9.55 -3.64
N TYR A 113 1.32 8.57 -4.49
CA TYR A 113 0.10 7.78 -4.48
C TYR A 113 0.46 6.37 -4.93
N ASP A 114 0.56 5.43 -3.99
CA ASP A 114 0.94 4.05 -4.27
C ASP A 114 -0.23 3.12 -4.00
N PHE A 115 -0.38 2.11 -4.86
CA PHE A 115 -1.44 1.12 -4.80
C PHE A 115 -0.86 -0.28 -4.72
N PHE A 116 -1.32 -1.06 -3.76
CA PHE A 116 -0.78 -2.36 -3.44
C PHE A 116 -1.86 -3.42 -3.37
N GLN A 117 -1.45 -4.67 -3.59
CA GLN A 117 -2.28 -5.86 -3.40
C GLN A 117 -1.54 -6.86 -2.53
N ASP A 118 -2.24 -7.43 -1.55
CA ASP A 118 -1.69 -8.51 -0.72
C ASP A 118 -1.40 -9.75 -1.59
N ILE A 119 -0.23 -10.34 -1.39
CA ILE A 119 0.23 -11.50 -2.17
C ILE A 119 -0.56 -12.76 -1.80
N SER A 120 -0.95 -12.90 -0.53
CA SER A 120 -1.65 -14.08 -0.01
C SER A 120 -3.16 -13.95 -0.10
N GLU A 121 -3.69 -12.73 -0.10
CA GLU A 121 -5.13 -12.46 -0.15
C GLU A 121 -5.46 -11.39 -1.21
N PRO A 122 -5.61 -11.75 -2.50
CA PRO A 122 -5.70 -10.78 -3.60
C PRO A 122 -6.85 -9.76 -3.52
N GLN A 123 -7.88 -10.03 -2.72
CA GLN A 123 -8.99 -9.10 -2.45
C GLN A 123 -8.61 -7.99 -1.46
N ARG A 124 -7.52 -8.18 -0.71
CA ARG A 124 -6.96 -7.18 0.19
C ARG A 124 -6.06 -6.25 -0.59
N LEU A 125 -6.47 -5.00 -0.65
CA LEU A 125 -5.76 -3.93 -1.34
C LEU A 125 -5.39 -2.82 -0.36
N ALA A 126 -4.37 -2.04 -0.71
CA ALA A 126 -3.98 -0.88 0.08
C ALA A 126 -3.62 0.30 -0.80
N ILE A 127 -3.97 1.51 -0.33
CA ILE A 127 -3.55 2.78 -0.94
C ILE A 127 -2.73 3.53 0.09
N PHE A 128 -1.49 3.87 -0.27
CA PHE A 128 -0.69 4.86 0.43
C PHE A 128 -0.72 6.17 -0.34
N GLN A 129 -0.90 7.28 0.36
CA GLN A 129 -0.81 8.60 -0.26
C GLN A 129 -0.05 9.55 0.65
N ARG A 130 0.71 10.45 0.02
CA ARG A 130 1.47 11.53 0.65
C ARG A 130 1.23 12.82 -0.11
N TRP A 131 0.78 13.83 0.62
CA TRP A 131 0.51 15.16 0.13
C TRP A 131 1.39 16.17 0.86
N GLU A 132 1.73 17.28 0.21
CA GLU A 132 2.51 18.37 0.81
C GLU A 132 1.83 18.95 2.05
N SER A 133 0.50 19.06 2.03
CA SER A 133 -0.30 19.64 3.10
C SER A 133 -1.68 19.00 3.22
N SER A 134 -2.40 19.32 4.29
CA SER A 134 -3.82 18.95 4.42
C SER A 134 -4.69 19.62 3.36
N ASP A 135 -4.37 20.88 3.00
CA ASP A 135 -5.16 21.66 2.04
C ASP A 135 -5.03 21.10 0.62
N ALA A 136 -3.84 20.63 0.23
CA ALA A 136 -3.63 19.94 -1.04
C ALA A 136 -4.47 18.65 -1.12
N LEU A 137 -4.45 17.84 -0.05
CA LEU A 137 -5.27 16.64 0.03
C LEU A 137 -6.77 16.97 -0.04
N GLU A 138 -7.25 17.96 0.72
CA GLU A 138 -8.67 18.30 0.68
C GLU A 138 -9.09 18.87 -0.68
N SER A 139 -8.28 19.74 -1.29
CA SER A 139 -8.55 20.26 -2.64
C SER A 139 -8.68 19.14 -3.66
N TRP A 140 -7.82 18.13 -3.59
CA TRP A 140 -7.92 16.92 -4.40
C TRP A 140 -9.24 16.16 -4.17
N ARG A 141 -9.63 15.95 -2.92
CA ARG A 141 -10.85 15.17 -2.57
C ARG A 141 -12.14 15.85 -2.96
N HIS A 142 -12.15 17.17 -3.09
CA HIS A 142 -13.33 17.92 -3.48
C HIS A 142 -13.64 17.85 -4.98
N GLN A 143 -12.74 17.29 -5.79
CA GLN A 143 -12.97 17.09 -7.23
C GLN A 143 -14.05 16.02 -7.47
N ASP A 144 -14.97 16.27 -8.39
CA ASP A 144 -16.10 15.36 -8.65
C ASP A 144 -15.67 13.96 -9.13
N PRO A 145 -14.68 13.80 -10.03
CA PRO A 145 -14.18 12.47 -10.39
C PRO A 145 -13.67 11.67 -9.18
N VAL A 146 -13.08 12.36 -8.20
CA VAL A 146 -12.55 11.73 -6.98
C VAL A 146 -13.70 11.27 -6.08
N LYS A 147 -14.75 12.07 -5.91
CA LYS A 147 -15.94 11.67 -5.15
C LYS A 147 -16.65 10.46 -5.76
N VAL A 148 -16.79 10.44 -7.09
CA VAL A 148 -17.38 9.29 -7.81
C VAL A 148 -16.55 8.03 -7.58
N TYR A 149 -15.22 8.14 -7.66
CA TYR A 149 -14.31 7.05 -7.35
C TYR A 149 -14.42 6.59 -5.88
N GLU A 150 -14.45 7.52 -4.91
CA GLU A 150 -14.57 7.18 -3.49
C GLU A 150 -15.90 6.46 -3.18
N ALA A 151 -17.01 6.87 -3.81
CA ALA A 151 -18.31 6.20 -3.71
C ALA A 151 -18.24 4.78 -4.28
N PHE A 152 -17.75 4.61 -5.51
CA PHE A 152 -17.56 3.30 -6.14
C PHE A 152 -16.68 2.37 -5.30
N LEU A 153 -15.58 2.89 -4.76
CA LEU A 153 -14.68 2.13 -3.90
C LEU A 153 -15.39 1.70 -2.62
N THR A 154 -16.23 2.57 -2.04
CA THR A 154 -16.99 2.27 -0.82
C THR A 154 -18.00 1.14 -1.07
N ASP A 155 -18.77 1.21 -2.16
CA ASP A 155 -19.76 0.18 -2.52
C ASP A 155 -19.11 -1.17 -2.85
N SER A 156 -17.86 -1.16 -3.31
CA SER A 156 -17.10 -2.35 -3.66
C SER A 156 -16.49 -3.09 -2.47
N ARG A 157 -16.50 -2.50 -1.27
CA ARG A 157 -15.90 -3.10 -0.06
C ARG A 157 -16.74 -4.24 0.48
N GLU A 158 -16.08 -5.27 0.99
CA GLU A 158 -16.76 -6.29 1.81
C GLU A 158 -17.16 -5.70 3.17
N ALA A 159 -18.26 -6.21 3.75
CA ALA A 159 -18.74 -5.82 5.06
C ALA A 159 -18.79 -7.03 6.01
N PRO A 160 -18.57 -6.85 7.33
CA PRO A 160 -18.16 -5.60 7.96
C PRO A 160 -16.67 -5.32 7.77
N ALA A 161 -16.34 -4.03 7.72
CA ALA A 161 -14.96 -3.59 7.76
C ALA A 161 -14.34 -3.94 9.13
N GLY A 162 -13.42 -4.91 9.16
CA GLY A 162 -12.68 -5.28 10.37
C GLY A 162 -11.83 -4.12 10.95
N PRO A 163 -11.17 -4.31 12.11
CA PRO A 163 -10.40 -3.25 12.76
C PRO A 163 -9.20 -2.71 11.95
N LEU A 164 -8.66 -3.50 11.01
CA LEU A 164 -7.58 -3.09 10.09
C LEU A 164 -7.97 -2.04 9.04
N TRP A 165 -9.25 -1.63 9.01
CA TRP A 165 -9.84 -0.91 7.89
C TRP A 165 -9.95 0.60 8.16
N ARG A 166 -9.45 1.04 9.32
CA ARG A 166 -9.37 2.47 9.63
C ARG A 166 -8.16 3.05 8.90
N PRO A 167 -8.34 4.12 8.08
CA PRO A 167 -7.20 4.83 7.51
C PRO A 167 -6.24 5.24 8.62
N VAL A 168 -5.00 4.78 8.54
CA VAL A 168 -3.96 5.24 9.45
C VAL A 168 -3.41 6.52 8.86
N LYS A 169 -3.59 7.61 9.59
CA LYS A 169 -3.14 8.95 9.21
C LYS A 169 -1.78 9.23 9.82
N ASP A 170 -1.02 10.12 9.17
CA ASP A 170 0.25 10.66 9.66
C ASP A 170 1.37 9.64 9.87
N ILE A 171 1.38 8.59 9.06
CA ILE A 171 2.44 7.58 9.09
C ILE A 171 3.78 8.19 8.63
N GLY A 172 4.85 7.96 9.38
CA GLY A 172 6.20 8.38 9.00
C GLY A 172 6.43 9.90 9.03
N ARG A 173 5.61 10.65 9.77
CA ARG A 173 5.94 12.01 10.22
C ARG A 173 6.99 12.00 11.33
#